data_AF-A0A9J6BWP5-F1
#
_entry.id   AF-A0A9J6BWP5-F1
#
_cell.length_a   1.000
_cell.length_b   1.000
_cell.length_c   1.000
_cell.angle_alpha   90.00
_cell.angle_beta   90.00
_cell.angle_gamma   90.00
#
_symmetry.space_group_name_H-M   'P 1'
#
loop_
_entity.id
_entity.type
_entity.pdbx_description
1 polymer ?
#
loop_
_entity_poly.entity_id
_entity_poly.type
_entity_poly.pdbx_seq_one_letter_code
_entity_poly.pdbx_strand_id
1 'polypeptide(L)'
;MAEFPSELLATTQPLIGFYGLDLNIASHKAIYDSFNRSERPPIQYKIIPNNYEFPTKKPKRQSFEWYNPKHLIKKNWMLKYQHVVPSLIVVFIELEWKEPQWTEKQVQCSTVIQQLKSKLQDRQTRIALVLLHKTAPVLASDDLIATERASALANACEINSKNLYVLPMSENLIGYIVRLESAFLELAQSFYIGMLKNYRSHQTTSQHLTLKVRHQFKMGFISELRQDFPTALKHYTQSYANLENIRVVDTNCWEIKTIAGFINYKICRLMFKLNLPRDSITQFKAHIEKYKSRTGFKELTFEHHGWLSLQFSYFGEIFNEAVKNGLAAIQTQNPAIYYLKAAEHIYKRREIFMQSNITTTDEISSPTLTSSMLYSDFFGVRNGNDRDQGADQQIITLIRDVETKYNYSAVIINLLSQAMSQFKIYRCGRSRKKCAVMMADEYFKCSEYTKALT
;
A
#
# COMPACT_ATOMS: atom_id res chain seq x y z
N MET A 1 15.77 10.20 -2.16
CA MET A 1 14.68 10.78 -2.98
C MET A 1 13.34 10.34 -2.39
N ALA A 2 12.36 11.22 -2.25
CA ALA A 2 11.03 10.79 -1.81
C ALA A 2 10.28 10.18 -2.98
N GLU A 3 10.27 8.85 -3.04
CA GLU A 3 9.37 8.07 -3.87
C GLU A 3 8.14 7.68 -3.04
N PHE A 4 7.02 7.36 -3.69
CA PHE A 4 5.91 6.77 -2.95
C PHE A 4 6.31 5.37 -2.49
N PRO A 5 5.98 4.99 -1.24
CA PRO A 5 6.30 3.67 -0.75
C PRO A 5 5.54 2.61 -1.56
N SER A 6 6.19 1.48 -1.82
CA SER A 6 5.62 0.36 -2.57
C SER A 6 4.26 -0.09 -2.02
N GLU A 7 4.08 -0.03 -0.71
CA GLU A 7 2.87 -0.38 0.02
C GLU A 7 1.68 0.52 -0.34
N LEU A 8 1.95 1.79 -0.66
CA LEU A 8 0.91 2.72 -1.10
C LEU A 8 0.50 2.46 -2.56
N LEU A 9 1.48 2.15 -3.41
CA LEU A 9 1.29 1.91 -4.85
C LEU A 9 0.65 0.55 -5.12
N ALA A 10 0.96 -0.45 -4.30
CA ALA A 10 0.42 -1.80 -4.41
C ALA A 10 -1.11 -1.80 -4.45
N THR A 11 -1.67 -2.78 -5.14
CA THR A 11 -3.10 -3.07 -5.07
C THR A 11 -3.40 -3.65 -3.69
N THR A 12 -4.23 -2.94 -2.93
CA THR A 12 -4.60 -3.29 -1.56
C THR A 12 -5.52 -4.50 -1.57
N GLN A 13 -5.01 -5.65 -1.08
CA GLN A 13 -5.72 -6.93 -1.05
C GLN A 13 -5.71 -7.51 0.37
N PRO A 14 -6.77 -8.23 0.79
CA PRO A 14 -6.74 -9.06 1.98
C PRO A 14 -5.56 -10.03 1.98
N LEU A 15 -4.86 -10.14 3.10
CA LEU A 15 -3.82 -11.14 3.29
C LEU A 15 -4.39 -12.38 3.99
N ILE A 16 -4.31 -13.52 3.33
CA ILE A 16 -4.74 -14.82 3.86
C ILE A 16 -3.52 -15.73 4.01
N GLY A 17 -3.34 -16.23 5.23
CA GLY A 17 -2.26 -17.14 5.57
C GLY A 17 -2.70 -18.59 5.45
N PHE A 18 -1.96 -19.42 4.73
CA PHE A 18 -2.18 -20.87 4.66
C PHE A 18 -1.19 -21.58 5.58
N TYR A 19 -1.72 -22.44 6.45
CA TYR A 19 -0.94 -23.22 7.42
C TYR A 19 -1.20 -24.71 7.21
N GLY A 20 -0.17 -25.56 7.31
CA GLY A 20 -0.30 -27.01 7.16
C GLY A 20 -0.12 -27.54 5.73
N LEU A 21 0.01 -26.67 4.72
CA LEU A 21 0.41 -27.08 3.37
C LEU A 21 1.93 -27.14 3.26
N ASP A 22 2.46 -28.28 2.85
CA ASP A 22 3.87 -28.48 2.50
C ASP A 22 4.07 -28.45 0.98
N LEU A 23 4.77 -27.44 0.47
CA LEU A 23 4.99 -27.25 -0.97
C LEU A 23 5.90 -28.32 -1.61
N ASN A 24 6.58 -29.14 -0.81
CA ASN A 24 7.32 -30.30 -1.32
C ASN A 24 6.40 -31.45 -1.73
N ILE A 25 5.16 -31.48 -1.21
CA ILE A 25 4.15 -32.48 -1.55
C ILE A 25 3.38 -31.99 -2.78
N ALA A 26 3.37 -32.78 -3.85
CA ALA A 26 2.77 -32.42 -5.13
C ALA A 26 1.29 -32.02 -5.02
N SER A 27 0.53 -32.71 -4.17
CA SER A 27 -0.89 -32.47 -3.97
C SER A 27 -1.17 -31.14 -3.23
N HIS A 28 -0.39 -30.83 -2.19
CA HIS A 28 -0.44 -29.54 -1.49
C HIS A 28 -0.01 -28.38 -2.40
N LYS A 29 1.03 -28.58 -3.19
CA LYS A 29 1.48 -27.60 -4.19
C LYS A 29 0.37 -27.34 -5.22
N ALA A 30 -0.30 -28.37 -5.71
CA ALA A 30 -1.42 -28.23 -6.65
C ALA A 30 -2.58 -27.41 -6.06
N ILE A 31 -2.91 -27.58 -4.77
CA ILE A 31 -3.89 -26.74 -4.07
C ILE A 31 -3.43 -25.28 -4.03
N TYR A 32 -2.19 -25.04 -3.55
CA TYR A 32 -1.65 -23.68 -3.44
C TYR A 32 -1.59 -22.97 -4.79
N ASP A 33 -1.12 -23.66 -5.82
CA ASP A 33 -1.07 -23.13 -7.18
C ASP A 33 -2.48 -22.83 -7.71
N SER A 34 -3.49 -23.66 -7.38
CA SER A 34 -4.87 -23.42 -7.80
C SER A 34 -5.45 -22.11 -7.26
N PHE A 35 -5.11 -21.72 -6.03
CA PHE A 35 -5.49 -20.41 -5.46
C PHE A 35 -4.72 -19.23 -6.10
N ASN A 36 -3.56 -19.47 -6.72
CA ASN A 36 -2.73 -18.43 -7.33
C ASN A 36 -2.87 -18.34 -8.86
N ARG A 37 -3.66 -19.22 -9.51
CA ARG A 37 -3.87 -19.23 -10.96
C ARG A 37 -4.70 -18.07 -11.50
N SER A 38 -5.48 -17.40 -10.67
CA SER A 38 -6.39 -16.34 -11.08
C SER A 38 -5.61 -15.08 -11.51
N GLU A 39 -5.69 -14.68 -12.79
CA GLU A 39 -5.10 -13.45 -13.38
C GLU A 39 -5.61 -12.13 -12.75
N ARG A 40 -6.44 -12.20 -11.72
CA ARG A 40 -6.98 -11.05 -11.00
C ARG A 40 -6.96 -11.44 -9.54
N PRO A 41 -6.07 -10.91 -8.68
CA PRO A 41 -6.20 -11.26 -7.28
C PRO A 41 -7.21 -10.30 -6.62
N PRO A 42 -8.37 -10.77 -6.16
CA PRO A 42 -9.12 -10.09 -5.11
C PRO A 42 -8.45 -10.29 -3.74
N ILE A 43 -7.53 -11.25 -3.59
CA ILE A 43 -6.94 -11.73 -2.33
C ILE A 43 -5.45 -12.07 -2.54
N GLN A 44 -4.62 -11.88 -1.52
CA GLN A 44 -3.24 -12.31 -1.45
C GLN A 44 -3.07 -13.54 -0.55
N TYR A 45 -2.53 -14.64 -1.07
CA TYR A 45 -2.25 -15.86 -0.31
C TYR A 45 -0.78 -16.01 0.05
N LYS A 46 -0.49 -16.42 1.28
CA LYS A 46 0.88 -16.64 1.75
C LYS A 46 0.96 -17.90 2.62
N ILE A 47 1.93 -18.76 2.36
CA ILE A 47 2.26 -19.88 3.25
C ILE A 47 2.84 -19.33 4.55
N ILE A 48 2.29 -19.78 5.69
CA ILE A 48 2.76 -19.46 7.03
C ILE A 48 3.47 -20.71 7.57
N PRO A 49 4.80 -20.67 7.72
CA PRO A 49 5.54 -21.82 8.23
C PRO A 49 5.29 -22.04 9.73
N ASN A 50 5.55 -23.24 10.23
CA ASN A 50 5.30 -23.62 11.63
C ASN A 50 6.09 -22.75 12.62
N ASN A 51 7.29 -22.32 12.24
CA ASN A 51 8.17 -21.44 13.01
C ASN A 51 7.91 -19.94 12.78
N TYR A 52 6.83 -19.57 12.09
CA TYR A 52 6.53 -18.16 11.86
C TYR A 52 6.22 -17.44 13.18
N GLU A 53 6.97 -16.37 13.44
CA GLU A 53 6.75 -15.49 14.58
C GLU A 53 5.99 -14.25 14.15
N PHE A 54 4.76 -14.12 14.66
CA PHE A 54 4.02 -12.88 14.47
C PHE A 54 4.65 -11.78 15.33
N PRO A 55 4.68 -10.52 14.86
CA PRO A 55 5.16 -9.40 15.68
C PRO A 55 4.44 -9.35 17.02
N THR A 56 4.99 -8.72 18.04
CA THR A 56 4.28 -8.55 19.33
C THR A 56 3.14 -7.53 19.22
N LYS A 57 1.97 -7.83 19.79
CA LYS A 57 0.82 -6.91 19.82
C LYS A 57 1.12 -5.80 20.81
N LYS A 58 1.03 -4.56 20.34
CA LYS A 58 1.16 -3.40 21.22
C LYS A 58 0.00 -3.36 22.22
N PRO A 59 0.25 -2.97 23.48
CA PRO A 59 -0.79 -2.87 24.49
C PRO A 59 -1.89 -1.92 24.01
N LYS A 60 -3.14 -2.29 24.30
CA LYS A 60 -4.30 -1.46 23.96
C LYS A 60 -4.27 -0.21 24.82
N ARG A 61 -4.43 0.97 24.21
CA ARG A 61 -4.57 2.22 24.95
C ARG A 61 -5.99 2.29 25.52
N GLN A 62 -6.09 2.65 26.81
CA GLN A 62 -7.37 2.74 27.51
C GLN A 62 -8.13 4.04 27.16
N SER A 63 -7.42 5.16 26.96
CA SER A 63 -8.01 6.43 26.55
C SER A 63 -7.16 7.15 25.48
N PHE A 64 -7.84 7.94 24.65
CA PHE A 64 -7.26 8.84 23.65
C PHE A 64 -7.43 10.33 24.00
N GLU A 65 -8.06 10.63 25.14
CA GLU A 65 -8.38 11.99 25.55
C GLU A 65 -7.15 12.90 25.66
N TRP A 66 -6.05 12.38 26.22
CA TRP A 66 -4.79 13.12 26.38
C TRP A 66 -3.73 12.71 25.36
N TYR A 67 -4.11 11.94 24.33
CA TYR A 67 -3.17 11.40 23.36
C TYR A 67 -3.06 12.28 22.11
N ASN A 68 -2.01 13.10 22.07
CA ASN A 68 -1.61 13.85 20.90
C ASN A 68 -0.40 13.21 20.22
N PRO A 69 -0.59 12.48 19.12
CA PRO A 69 0.55 11.93 18.39
C PRO A 69 1.36 13.06 17.74
N LYS A 70 2.70 12.97 17.86
CA LYS A 70 3.62 13.95 17.27
C LYS A 70 3.57 14.00 15.74
N HIS A 71 3.64 12.84 15.10
CA HIS A 71 3.71 12.71 13.63
C HIS A 71 2.40 12.17 13.04
N LEU A 72 2.31 11.95 11.73
CA LEU A 72 1.15 11.43 11.02
C LEU A 72 1.27 9.91 10.83
N ILE A 73 1.85 9.39 9.74
CA ILE A 73 1.77 7.95 9.42
C ILE A 73 3.11 7.24 9.64
N LYS A 74 3.09 6.11 10.36
CA LYS A 74 4.26 5.22 10.53
C LYS A 74 4.48 4.39 9.27
N LYS A 75 5.75 4.23 8.87
CA LYS A 75 6.17 3.48 7.66
C LYS A 75 5.71 2.03 7.67
N ASN A 76 5.93 1.33 8.78
CA ASN A 76 5.60 -0.09 8.91
C ASN A 76 4.10 -0.41 9.05
N TRP A 77 3.22 0.59 9.15
CA TRP A 77 1.81 0.33 9.43
C TRP A 77 1.08 -0.31 8.24
N MET A 78 1.32 0.17 7.01
CA MET A 78 0.71 -0.42 5.80
C MET A 78 1.29 -1.81 5.54
N LEU A 79 2.63 -1.93 5.55
CA LEU A 79 3.36 -3.19 5.38
C LEU A 79 2.86 -4.29 6.32
N LYS A 80 2.58 -3.95 7.59
CA LYS A 80 2.06 -4.89 8.58
C LYS A 80 0.81 -5.62 8.10
N TYR A 81 -0.17 -4.90 7.54
CA TYR A 81 -1.48 -5.47 7.16
C TYR A 81 -1.53 -5.98 5.73
N GLN A 82 -0.56 -5.62 4.89
CA GLN A 82 -0.41 -6.20 3.55
C GLN A 82 0.40 -7.50 3.55
N HIS A 83 1.44 -7.63 4.39
CA HIS A 83 2.43 -8.72 4.22
C HIS A 83 2.77 -9.53 5.47
N VAL A 84 2.41 -9.05 6.67
CA VAL A 84 2.92 -9.63 7.93
C VAL A 84 1.82 -10.28 8.76
N VAL A 85 0.69 -9.61 8.96
CA VAL A 85 -0.42 -10.08 9.79
C VAL A 85 -1.62 -10.38 8.91
N PRO A 86 -1.96 -11.67 8.70
CA PRO A 86 -3.11 -12.04 7.89
C PRO A 86 -4.44 -11.71 8.59
N SER A 87 -5.47 -11.41 7.79
CA SER A 87 -6.85 -11.26 8.25
C SER A 87 -7.51 -12.60 8.56
N LEU A 88 -7.10 -13.65 7.84
CA LEU A 88 -7.56 -15.03 7.99
C LEU A 88 -6.36 -15.98 7.94
N ILE A 89 -6.30 -16.95 8.85
CA ILE A 89 -5.44 -18.12 8.74
C ILE A 89 -6.30 -19.33 8.41
N VAL A 90 -5.99 -19.99 7.30
CA VAL A 90 -6.62 -21.24 6.87
C VAL A 90 -5.68 -22.38 7.23
N VAL A 91 -6.14 -23.26 8.10
CA VAL A 91 -5.39 -24.45 8.52
C VAL A 91 -5.84 -25.62 7.65
N PHE A 92 -4.91 -26.22 6.91
CA PHE A 92 -5.14 -27.40 6.11
C PHE A 92 -4.66 -28.64 6.87
N ILE A 93 -5.51 -29.65 6.95
CA ILE A 93 -5.19 -30.91 7.63
C ILE A 93 -5.71 -32.07 6.79
N GLU A 94 -4.84 -33.05 6.53
CA GLU A 94 -5.27 -34.36 6.02
C GLU A 94 -5.97 -35.13 7.13
N LEU A 95 -7.31 -35.20 7.06
CA LEU A 95 -8.14 -35.89 8.04
C LEU A 95 -9.44 -36.35 7.37
N GLU A 96 -9.68 -37.66 7.32
CA GLU A 96 -10.93 -38.22 6.80
C GLU A 96 -11.92 -38.56 7.92
N TRP A 97 -13.22 -38.51 7.60
CA TRP A 97 -14.28 -38.77 8.57
C TRP A 97 -14.29 -40.20 9.13
N LYS A 98 -13.62 -41.17 8.50
CA LYS A 98 -13.63 -42.58 8.92
C LYS A 98 -12.27 -43.08 9.43
N GLU A 99 -11.38 -42.17 9.82
CA GLU A 99 -10.07 -42.52 10.38
C GLU A 99 -10.15 -43.35 11.68
N PRO A 100 -9.35 -44.43 11.83
CA PRO A 100 -9.39 -45.33 12.99
C PRO A 100 -8.86 -44.71 14.29
N GLN A 101 -8.24 -43.52 14.26
CA GLN A 101 -7.76 -42.77 15.43
C GLN A 101 -8.32 -41.34 15.49
N TRP A 102 -9.63 -41.19 15.26
CA TRP A 102 -10.30 -39.89 15.21
C TRP A 102 -10.02 -38.99 16.41
N THR A 103 -10.15 -39.53 17.64
CA THR A 103 -10.00 -38.75 18.87
C THR A 103 -8.59 -38.17 19.01
N GLU A 104 -7.55 -38.94 18.65
CA GLU A 104 -6.17 -38.46 18.71
C GLU A 104 -5.94 -37.33 17.69
N LYS A 105 -6.42 -37.51 16.45
CA LYS A 105 -6.33 -36.50 15.40
C LYS A 105 -7.10 -35.23 15.75
N GLN A 106 -8.25 -35.35 16.40
CA GLN A 106 -9.04 -34.24 16.90
C GLN A 106 -8.26 -33.42 17.94
N VAL A 107 -7.60 -34.10 18.90
CA VAL A 107 -6.75 -33.45 19.92
C VAL A 107 -5.51 -32.80 19.30
N GLN A 108 -4.88 -33.44 18.31
CA GLN A 108 -3.76 -32.85 17.57
C GLN A 108 -4.19 -31.56 16.84
N CYS A 109 -5.32 -31.60 16.13
CA CYS A 109 -5.88 -30.46 15.43
C CYS A 109 -6.22 -29.29 16.38
N SER A 110 -6.89 -29.57 17.49
CA SER A 110 -7.23 -28.54 18.47
C SER A 110 -5.97 -27.91 19.07
N THR A 111 -4.95 -28.71 19.37
CA THR A 111 -3.66 -28.23 19.90
C THR A 111 -2.98 -27.27 18.92
N VAL A 112 -2.93 -27.60 17.62
CA VAL A 112 -2.35 -26.72 16.59
C VAL A 112 -3.10 -25.39 16.52
N ILE A 113 -4.43 -25.42 16.55
CA ILE A 113 -5.25 -24.20 16.49
C ILE A 113 -5.06 -23.35 17.76
N GLN A 114 -4.97 -23.95 18.94
CA GLN A 114 -4.72 -23.22 20.19
C GLN A 114 -3.33 -22.57 20.22
N GLN A 115 -2.30 -23.26 19.70
CA GLN A 115 -0.96 -22.68 19.53
C GLN A 115 -0.97 -21.49 18.55
N LEU A 116 -1.74 -21.58 17.45
CA LEU A 116 -1.90 -20.45 16.53
C LEU A 116 -2.63 -19.28 17.20
N LYS A 117 -3.71 -19.54 17.95
CA LYS A 117 -4.45 -18.50 18.71
C LYS A 117 -3.54 -17.78 19.71
N SER A 118 -2.69 -18.51 20.44
CA SER A 118 -1.77 -17.90 21.40
C SER A 118 -0.71 -17.03 20.69
N LYS A 119 -0.12 -17.50 19.59
CA LYS A 119 0.83 -16.73 18.77
C LYS A 119 0.21 -15.45 18.18
N LEU A 120 -1.09 -15.45 17.88
CA LEU A 120 -1.80 -14.29 17.35
C LEU A 120 -2.13 -13.22 18.40
N GLN A 121 -2.00 -13.53 19.69
CA GLN A 121 -2.17 -12.57 20.81
C GLN A 121 -3.47 -11.76 20.76
N ASP A 122 -4.61 -12.41 20.49
CA ASP A 122 -5.94 -11.77 20.44
C ASP A 122 -6.05 -10.64 19.38
N ARG A 123 -5.44 -10.81 18.21
CA ARG A 123 -5.59 -9.85 17.10
C ARG A 123 -6.94 -9.90 16.41
N GLN A 124 -7.83 -10.79 16.83
CA GLN A 124 -9.10 -11.09 16.17
C GLN A 124 -8.96 -11.63 14.73
N THR A 125 -7.73 -12.00 14.30
CA THR A 125 -7.50 -12.73 13.05
C THR A 125 -8.40 -13.95 13.03
N ARG A 126 -9.11 -14.15 11.91
CA ARG A 126 -10.02 -15.29 11.77
C ARG A 126 -9.23 -16.56 11.55
N ILE A 127 -9.80 -17.69 11.95
CA ILE A 127 -9.27 -19.03 11.69
C ILE A 127 -10.36 -19.82 10.98
N ALA A 128 -9.99 -20.47 9.88
CA ALA A 128 -10.78 -21.47 9.18
C ALA A 128 -10.01 -22.78 9.11
N LEU A 129 -10.74 -23.89 9.08
CA LEU A 129 -10.17 -25.23 8.99
C LEU A 129 -10.64 -25.87 7.67
N VAL A 130 -9.70 -26.40 6.89
CA VAL A 130 -9.97 -27.12 5.65
C VAL A 130 -9.43 -28.54 5.80
N LEU A 131 -10.33 -29.51 5.74
CA LEU A 131 -9.98 -30.92 5.75
C LEU A 131 -9.70 -31.39 4.33
N LEU A 132 -8.52 -31.96 4.12
CA LEU A 132 -8.11 -32.56 2.85
C LEU A 132 -8.53 -34.02 2.83
N HIS A 133 -9.45 -34.38 1.93
CA HIS A 133 -9.93 -35.75 1.77
C HIS A 133 -9.33 -36.39 0.54
N LYS A 134 -8.77 -37.60 0.65
CA LYS A 134 -8.26 -38.35 -0.50
C LYS A 134 -9.39 -38.98 -1.29
N THR A 135 -10.45 -39.38 -0.60
CA THR A 135 -11.65 -39.97 -1.20
C THR A 135 -12.63 -38.88 -1.65
N ALA A 136 -13.17 -39.00 -2.86
CA ALA A 136 -14.23 -38.11 -3.35
C ALA A 136 -15.45 -38.15 -2.40
N PRO A 137 -16.12 -37.01 -2.14
CA PRO A 137 -17.25 -36.98 -1.22
C PRO A 137 -18.36 -37.84 -1.80
N VAL A 138 -18.79 -38.86 -1.04
CA VAL A 138 -20.02 -39.59 -1.35
C VAL A 138 -21.16 -38.58 -1.31
N LEU A 139 -22.01 -38.56 -2.35
CA LEU A 139 -23.12 -37.61 -2.48
C LEU A 139 -23.90 -37.55 -1.17
N ALA A 140 -23.94 -36.35 -0.59
CA ALA A 140 -24.47 -36.11 0.74
C ALA A 140 -25.99 -36.27 0.75
N SER A 141 -26.47 -37.27 1.49
CA SER A 141 -27.75 -37.13 2.20
C SER A 141 -27.80 -37.81 3.57
N ASP A 142 -26.92 -38.75 3.95
CA ASP A 142 -27.06 -39.46 5.24
C ASP A 142 -25.76 -39.85 5.98
N ASP A 143 -24.63 -39.13 5.80
CA ASP A 143 -23.45 -39.37 6.65
C ASP A 143 -23.58 -38.62 7.99
N LEU A 144 -24.47 -39.14 8.86
CA LEU A 144 -24.72 -38.63 10.20
C LEU A 144 -23.41 -38.53 11.01
N ILE A 145 -22.51 -39.49 10.80
CA ILE A 145 -21.19 -39.56 11.43
C ILE A 145 -20.33 -38.38 11.01
N ALA A 146 -20.28 -38.05 9.72
CA ALA A 146 -19.53 -36.90 9.22
C ALA A 146 -20.03 -35.58 9.83
N THR A 147 -21.36 -35.42 9.99
CA THR A 147 -21.95 -34.21 10.56
C THR A 147 -21.64 -34.08 12.05
N GLU A 148 -21.79 -35.16 12.81
CA GLU A 148 -21.47 -35.19 14.24
C GLU A 148 -19.97 -34.92 14.48
N ARG A 149 -19.10 -35.59 13.70
CA ARG A 149 -17.64 -35.39 13.76
C ARG A 149 -17.23 -33.98 13.36
N ALA A 150 -17.85 -33.38 12.35
CA ALA A 150 -17.61 -31.99 11.96
C ALA A 150 -17.95 -31.02 13.09
N SER A 151 -19.10 -31.20 13.73
CA SER A 151 -19.53 -30.36 14.86
C SER A 151 -18.60 -30.55 16.07
N ALA A 152 -18.26 -31.79 16.42
CA ALA A 152 -17.36 -32.10 17.52
C ALA A 152 -15.94 -31.54 17.28
N LEU A 153 -15.42 -31.62 16.06
CA LEU A 153 -14.12 -31.06 15.70
C LEU A 153 -14.13 -29.53 15.77
N ALA A 154 -15.16 -28.87 15.23
CA ALA A 154 -15.30 -27.42 15.30
C ALA A 154 -15.37 -26.93 16.75
N ASN A 155 -16.12 -27.63 17.60
CA ASN A 155 -16.21 -27.33 19.03
C ASN A 155 -14.86 -27.53 19.74
N ALA A 156 -14.17 -28.65 19.51
CA ALA A 156 -12.86 -28.93 20.10
C ALA A 156 -11.80 -27.90 19.69
N CYS A 157 -11.89 -27.37 18.47
CA CYS A 157 -11.00 -26.32 17.97
C CYS A 157 -11.45 -24.90 18.37
N GLU A 158 -12.61 -24.77 19.01
CA GLU A 158 -13.27 -23.50 19.32
C GLU A 158 -13.34 -22.57 18.08
N ILE A 159 -13.80 -23.13 16.95
CA ILE A 159 -14.07 -22.39 15.72
C ILE A 159 -15.56 -22.49 15.39
N ASN A 160 -16.08 -21.52 14.64
CA ASN A 160 -17.45 -21.61 14.15
C ASN A 160 -17.55 -22.79 13.18
N SER A 161 -18.58 -23.64 13.31
CA SER A 161 -18.81 -24.78 12.42
C SER A 161 -18.92 -24.39 10.94
N LYS A 162 -19.37 -23.15 10.65
CA LYS A 162 -19.40 -22.59 9.29
C LYS A 162 -18.01 -22.30 8.68
N ASN A 163 -16.96 -22.28 9.50
CA ASN A 163 -15.58 -22.07 9.09
C ASN A 163 -14.80 -23.39 8.92
N LEU A 164 -15.50 -24.52 9.00
CA LEU A 164 -14.97 -25.83 8.68
C LEU A 164 -15.38 -26.20 7.26
N TYR A 165 -14.40 -26.49 6.42
CA TYR A 165 -14.60 -26.85 5.02
C TYR A 165 -13.95 -28.19 4.71
N VAL A 166 -14.46 -28.85 3.69
CA VAL A 166 -13.89 -30.09 3.15
C VAL A 166 -13.44 -29.83 1.71
N LEU A 167 -12.18 -30.14 1.42
CA LEU A 167 -11.59 -30.05 0.10
C LEU A 167 -11.19 -31.47 -0.35
N PRO A 168 -11.90 -32.06 -1.33
CA PRO A 168 -11.48 -33.33 -1.89
C PRO A 168 -10.28 -33.15 -2.81
N MET A 169 -9.30 -34.04 -2.67
CA MET A 169 -8.04 -34.07 -3.40
C MET A 169 -8.21 -34.74 -4.77
N SER A 170 -9.22 -34.30 -5.53
CA SER A 170 -9.50 -34.80 -6.88
C SER A 170 -8.75 -33.98 -7.95
N GLU A 171 -8.77 -34.46 -9.20
CA GLU A 171 -8.11 -33.78 -10.32
C GLU A 171 -8.74 -32.42 -10.67
N ASN A 172 -10.02 -32.20 -10.36
CA ASN A 172 -10.74 -30.96 -10.66
C ASN A 172 -11.04 -30.13 -9.41
N LEU A 173 -10.03 -29.36 -8.96
CA LEU A 173 -10.12 -28.52 -7.76
C LEU A 173 -10.84 -27.19 -7.99
N ILE A 174 -10.94 -26.71 -9.23
CA ILE A 174 -11.28 -25.31 -9.55
C ILE A 174 -12.62 -24.89 -8.92
N GLY A 175 -13.66 -25.71 -9.05
CA GLY A 175 -14.99 -25.39 -8.49
C GLY A 175 -15.03 -25.39 -6.95
N TYR A 176 -14.16 -26.14 -6.28
CA TYR A 176 -14.01 -26.09 -4.83
C TYR A 176 -13.24 -24.86 -4.40
N ILE A 177 -12.16 -24.53 -5.13
CA ILE A 177 -11.30 -23.38 -4.87
C ILE A 177 -12.13 -22.09 -4.96
N VAL A 178 -12.90 -21.85 -6.04
CA VAL A 178 -13.73 -20.64 -6.18
C VAL A 178 -14.71 -20.45 -5.01
N ARG A 179 -15.29 -21.54 -4.51
CA ARG A 179 -16.20 -21.50 -3.34
C ARG A 179 -15.44 -21.17 -2.05
N LEU A 180 -14.27 -21.78 -1.85
CA LEU A 180 -13.40 -21.49 -0.71
C LEU A 180 -12.88 -20.05 -0.75
N GLU A 181 -12.45 -19.54 -1.91
CA GLU A 181 -12.01 -18.15 -2.08
C GLU A 181 -13.11 -17.17 -1.66
N SER A 182 -14.35 -17.41 -2.07
CA SER A 182 -15.49 -16.58 -1.68
C SER A 182 -15.71 -16.60 -0.16
N ALA A 183 -15.70 -17.79 0.45
CA ALA A 183 -15.86 -17.93 1.89
C ALA A 183 -14.70 -17.29 2.68
N PHE A 184 -13.48 -17.43 2.19
CA PHE A 184 -12.28 -16.83 2.78
C PHE A 184 -12.31 -15.31 2.70
N LEU A 185 -12.82 -14.76 1.59
CA LEU A 185 -13.02 -13.32 1.42
C LEU A 185 -13.99 -12.78 2.47
N GLU A 186 -15.14 -13.42 2.67
CA GLU A 186 -16.13 -13.01 3.66
C GLU A 186 -15.55 -13.00 5.08
N LEU A 187 -14.78 -14.04 5.44
CA LEU A 187 -14.09 -14.09 6.73
C LEU A 187 -13.06 -12.97 6.87
N ALA A 188 -12.27 -12.70 5.84
CA ALA A 188 -11.32 -11.59 5.82
C ALA A 188 -12.02 -10.23 5.95
N GLN A 189 -13.13 -10.02 5.23
CA GLN A 189 -13.94 -8.81 5.34
C GLN A 189 -14.50 -8.62 6.76
N SER A 190 -14.94 -9.70 7.42
CA SER A 190 -15.42 -9.66 8.80
C SER A 190 -14.36 -9.18 9.79
N PHE A 191 -13.09 -9.53 9.57
CA PHE A 191 -11.94 -9.05 10.36
C PHE A 191 -11.77 -7.54 10.20
N TYR A 192 -11.78 -7.06 8.95
CA TYR A 192 -11.64 -5.63 8.68
C TYR A 192 -12.82 -4.81 9.21
N ILE A 193 -14.04 -5.35 9.21
CA ILE A 193 -15.20 -4.72 9.87
C ILE A 193 -14.94 -4.54 11.38
N GLY A 194 -14.40 -5.56 12.05
CA GLY A 194 -14.02 -5.47 13.47
C GLY A 194 -12.98 -4.39 13.72
N MET A 195 -11.95 -4.31 12.87
CA MET A 195 -10.93 -3.25 12.95
C MET A 195 -11.53 -1.85 12.76
N LEU A 196 -12.43 -1.66 11.79
CA LEU A 196 -13.11 -0.39 11.57
C LEU A 196 -13.93 0.04 12.79
N LYS A 197 -14.68 -0.89 13.41
CA LYS A 197 -15.43 -0.64 14.64
C LYS A 197 -14.52 -0.18 15.78
N ASN A 198 -13.35 -0.81 15.93
CA ASN A 198 -12.37 -0.42 16.94
C ASN A 198 -11.89 1.03 16.74
N TYR A 199 -11.49 1.41 15.52
CA TYR A 199 -11.10 2.80 15.24
C TYR A 199 -12.22 3.82 15.46
N ARG A 200 -13.47 3.46 15.14
CA ARG A 200 -14.64 4.33 15.39
C ARG A 200 -14.97 4.50 16.87
N SER A 201 -14.63 3.51 17.70
CA SER A 201 -14.82 3.58 19.15
C SER A 201 -13.86 4.56 19.84
N HIS A 202 -12.77 4.94 19.19
CA HIS A 202 -11.83 5.92 19.72
C HIS A 202 -12.45 7.32 19.69
N GLN A 203 -12.81 7.85 20.85
CA GLN A 203 -13.30 9.22 20.98
C GLN A 203 -12.17 10.22 20.65
N THR A 204 -12.44 11.18 19.77
CA THR A 204 -11.50 12.25 19.42
C THR A 204 -12.15 13.61 19.57
N THR A 205 -11.48 14.54 20.25
CA THR A 205 -11.94 15.93 20.41
C THR A 205 -11.59 16.77 19.18
N SER A 206 -12.06 18.02 19.13
CA SER A 206 -11.70 18.99 18.07
C SER A 206 -10.19 19.21 17.95
N GLN A 207 -9.46 19.18 19.07
CA GLN A 207 -8.03 19.46 19.15
C GLN A 207 -7.14 18.34 18.56
N HIS A 208 -7.64 17.12 18.44
CA HIS A 208 -6.87 15.94 18.01
C HIS A 208 -6.69 15.83 16.48
N LEU A 209 -6.31 16.91 15.79
CA LEU A 209 -6.22 16.93 14.31
C LEU A 209 -5.31 15.83 13.75
N THR A 210 -4.09 15.68 14.26
CA THR A 210 -3.13 14.65 13.82
C THR A 210 -3.68 13.24 14.00
N LEU A 211 -4.40 13.00 15.10
CA LEU A 211 -5.03 11.70 15.38
C LEU A 211 -6.20 11.44 14.43
N LYS A 212 -7.02 12.46 14.12
CA LYS A 212 -8.12 12.36 13.15
C LYS A 212 -7.62 12.01 11.77
N VAL A 213 -6.56 12.69 11.28
CA VAL A 213 -5.93 12.36 9.99
C VAL A 213 -5.49 10.90 9.97
N ARG A 214 -4.77 10.46 11.02
CA ARG A 214 -4.32 9.07 11.17
C ARG A 214 -5.46 8.06 11.14
N HIS A 215 -6.49 8.26 11.95
CA HIS A 215 -7.61 7.32 12.03
C HIS A 215 -8.34 7.24 10.70
N GLN A 216 -8.62 8.38 10.07
CA GLN A 216 -9.30 8.42 8.77
C GLN A 216 -8.46 7.78 7.66
N PHE A 217 -7.16 8.04 7.61
CA PHE A 217 -6.25 7.38 6.65
C PHE A 217 -6.29 5.86 6.82
N LYS A 218 -6.17 5.38 8.07
CA LYS A 218 -6.18 3.95 8.38
C LYS A 218 -7.52 3.29 8.07
N MET A 219 -8.64 3.95 8.35
CA MET A 219 -9.97 3.45 8.01
C MET A 219 -10.18 3.40 6.49
N GLY A 220 -9.63 4.37 5.74
CA GLY A 220 -9.58 4.33 4.28
C GLY A 220 -8.83 3.10 3.77
N PHE A 221 -7.62 2.88 4.29
CA PHE A 221 -6.78 1.74 3.90
C PHE A 221 -7.40 0.39 4.26
N ILE A 222 -7.99 0.27 5.45
CA ILE A 222 -8.71 -0.95 5.87
C ILE A 222 -9.95 -1.19 4.99
N SER A 223 -10.63 -0.12 4.56
CA SER A 223 -11.78 -0.25 3.65
C SER A 223 -11.34 -0.70 2.26
N GLU A 224 -10.16 -0.28 1.76
CA GLU A 224 -9.58 -0.83 0.54
C GLU A 224 -9.25 -2.32 0.68
N LEU A 225 -8.61 -2.73 1.79
CA LEU A 225 -8.34 -4.14 2.08
C LEU A 225 -9.63 -4.97 2.11
N ARG A 226 -10.74 -4.39 2.60
CA ARG A 226 -12.07 -5.01 2.59
C ARG A 226 -12.73 -5.03 1.19
N GLN A 227 -12.17 -4.31 0.22
CA GLN A 227 -12.75 -4.07 -1.11
C GLN A 227 -14.02 -3.20 -1.11
N ASP A 228 -14.22 -2.37 -0.09
CA ASP A 228 -15.28 -1.35 -0.05
C ASP A 228 -14.70 0.00 -0.47
N PHE A 229 -14.55 0.17 -1.79
CA PHE A 229 -13.93 1.35 -2.41
C PHE A 229 -14.70 2.67 -2.17
N PRO A 230 -16.05 2.71 -2.20
CA PRO A 230 -16.79 3.93 -1.86
C PRO A 230 -16.54 4.40 -0.42
N THR A 231 -16.56 3.47 0.55
CA THR A 231 -16.26 3.81 1.94
C THR A 231 -14.80 4.21 2.13
N ALA A 232 -13.87 3.57 1.41
CA ALA A 232 -12.46 3.95 1.41
C ALA A 232 -12.28 5.40 0.94
N LEU A 233 -12.91 5.77 -0.19
CA LEU A 233 -12.86 7.11 -0.75
C LEU A 233 -13.38 8.14 0.27
N LYS A 234 -14.53 7.87 0.90
CA LYS A 234 -15.08 8.74 1.96
C LYS A 234 -14.09 9.00 3.09
N HIS A 235 -13.45 7.94 3.61
CA HIS A 235 -12.47 8.06 4.69
C HIS A 235 -11.21 8.80 4.26
N TYR A 236 -10.71 8.58 3.03
CA TYR A 236 -9.57 9.34 2.52
C TYR A 236 -9.90 10.83 2.32
N THR A 237 -11.07 11.16 1.78
CA THR A 237 -11.53 12.56 1.66
C THR A 237 -11.64 13.23 3.02
N GLN A 238 -12.16 12.53 4.03
CA GLN A 238 -12.19 13.02 5.41
C GLN A 238 -10.77 13.18 6.01
N SER A 239 -9.85 12.26 5.72
CA SER A 239 -8.46 12.36 6.14
C SER A 239 -7.79 13.59 5.52
N TYR A 240 -8.01 13.82 4.23
CA TYR A 240 -7.52 14.98 3.49
C TYR A 240 -8.05 16.27 4.11
N ALA A 241 -9.37 16.40 4.29
CA ALA A 241 -10.00 17.57 4.91
C ALA A 241 -9.45 17.87 6.32
N ASN A 242 -9.25 16.85 7.16
CA ASN A 242 -8.65 17.04 8.48
C ASN A 242 -7.18 17.50 8.39
N LEU A 243 -6.43 17.04 7.39
CA LEU A 243 -5.04 17.44 7.17
C LEU A 243 -4.94 18.91 6.79
N GLU A 244 -5.95 19.45 6.08
CA GLU A 244 -5.97 20.86 5.69
C GLU A 244 -6.09 21.82 6.88
N ASN A 245 -6.68 21.34 7.99
CA ASN A 245 -6.81 22.10 9.22
C ASN A 245 -5.50 22.17 10.03
N ILE A 246 -4.49 21.37 9.66
CA ILE A 246 -3.17 21.43 10.30
C ILE A 246 -2.39 22.60 9.71
N ARG A 247 -1.95 23.53 10.58
CA ARG A 247 -1.10 24.66 10.18
C ARG A 247 0.22 24.15 9.60
N VAL A 248 0.56 24.63 8.41
CA VAL A 248 1.82 24.33 7.73
C VAL A 248 2.86 25.39 8.10
N VAL A 249 4.01 24.92 8.58
CA VAL A 249 5.23 25.70 8.85
C VAL A 249 6.42 24.93 8.28
N ASP A 250 7.58 25.55 8.14
CA ASP A 250 8.71 24.94 7.43
C ASP A 250 9.14 23.58 7.99
N THR A 251 9.13 23.43 9.32
CA THR A 251 9.51 22.21 10.03
C THR A 251 8.59 21.02 9.78
N ASN A 252 7.28 21.25 9.56
CA ASN A 252 6.29 20.19 9.32
C ASN A 252 5.83 20.11 7.84
N CYS A 253 6.25 21.06 7.01
CA CYS A 253 5.80 21.19 5.62
C CYS A 253 6.05 19.92 4.82
N TRP A 254 7.23 19.32 4.98
CA TRP A 254 7.60 18.10 4.28
C TRP A 254 6.74 16.90 4.69
N GLU A 255 6.48 16.72 5.99
CA GLU A 255 5.61 15.68 6.51
C GLU A 255 4.19 15.84 5.95
N ILE A 256 3.62 17.05 6.06
CA ILE A 256 2.26 17.34 5.60
C ILE A 256 2.14 17.12 4.09
N LYS A 257 3.09 17.59 3.28
CA LYS A 257 3.09 17.38 1.81
C LYS A 257 3.21 15.92 1.42
N THR A 258 4.06 15.18 2.12
CA THR A 258 4.23 13.74 1.87
C THR A 258 2.91 13.01 2.11
N ILE A 259 2.27 13.24 3.26
CA ILE A 259 0.99 12.60 3.59
C ILE A 259 -0.15 13.11 2.71
N ALA A 260 -0.19 14.40 2.37
CA ALA A 260 -1.18 14.96 1.47
C ALA A 260 -1.09 14.33 0.07
N GLY A 261 0.13 14.16 -0.45
CA GLY A 261 0.37 13.48 -1.72
C GLY A 261 -0.11 12.02 -1.68
N PHE A 262 0.16 11.30 -0.57
CA PHE A 262 -0.30 9.91 -0.41
C PHE A 262 -1.83 9.80 -0.39
N ILE A 263 -2.50 10.67 0.38
CA ILE A 263 -3.95 10.70 0.46
C ILE A 263 -4.54 11.08 -0.90
N ASN A 264 -4.00 12.11 -1.56
CA ASN A 264 -4.49 12.57 -2.85
C ASN A 264 -4.35 11.49 -3.93
N TYR A 265 -3.22 10.77 -3.94
CA TYR A 265 -3.03 9.61 -4.81
C TYR A 265 -4.10 8.54 -4.60
N LYS A 266 -4.38 8.16 -3.34
CA LYS A 266 -5.42 7.19 -3.03
C LYS A 266 -6.82 7.67 -3.44
N ILE A 267 -7.15 8.94 -3.20
CA ILE A 267 -8.42 9.55 -3.64
C ILE A 267 -8.56 9.47 -5.16
N CYS A 268 -7.57 9.95 -5.91
CA CYS A 268 -7.61 9.95 -7.38
C CYS A 268 -7.69 8.53 -7.94
N ARG A 269 -6.89 7.60 -7.42
CA ARG A 269 -6.90 6.19 -7.84
C ARG A 269 -8.27 5.54 -7.60
N LEU A 270 -8.90 5.80 -6.45
CA LEU A 270 -10.24 5.30 -6.14
C LEU A 270 -11.32 5.95 -7.01
N MET A 271 -11.22 7.26 -7.29
CA MET A 271 -12.15 7.94 -8.20
C MET A 271 -12.08 7.33 -9.61
N PHE A 272 -10.90 7.06 -10.16
CA PHE A 272 -10.78 6.32 -11.42
C PHE A 272 -11.40 4.92 -11.33
N LYS A 273 -11.13 4.18 -10.25
CA LYS A 273 -11.71 2.84 -10.04
C LYS A 273 -13.24 2.85 -9.93
N LEU A 274 -13.82 3.92 -9.43
CA LEU A 274 -15.26 4.15 -9.30
C LEU A 274 -15.87 4.82 -10.54
N ASN A 275 -15.14 4.90 -11.66
CA ASN A 275 -15.56 5.55 -12.90
C ASN A 275 -15.92 7.03 -12.74
N LEU A 276 -15.18 7.77 -11.90
CA LEU A 276 -15.29 9.21 -11.66
C LEU A 276 -14.05 9.99 -12.16
N PRO A 277 -13.71 9.93 -13.46
CA PRO A 277 -12.48 10.53 -13.98
C PRO A 277 -12.45 12.06 -13.88
N ARG A 278 -13.60 12.73 -14.03
CA ARG A 278 -13.70 14.20 -13.93
C ARG A 278 -13.42 14.68 -12.51
N ASP A 279 -13.93 13.97 -11.52
CA ASP A 279 -13.70 14.28 -10.10
C ASP A 279 -12.24 14.05 -9.76
N SER A 280 -11.63 12.98 -10.27
CA SER A 280 -10.20 12.71 -10.07
C SER A 280 -9.32 13.83 -10.62
N ILE A 281 -9.61 14.31 -11.83
CA ILE A 281 -8.85 15.42 -12.45
C ILE A 281 -9.04 16.71 -11.65
N THR A 282 -10.28 17.00 -11.21
CA THR A 282 -10.60 18.20 -10.43
C THR A 282 -9.90 18.19 -9.08
N GLN A 283 -9.96 17.05 -8.38
CA GLN A 283 -9.27 16.82 -7.11
C GLN A 283 -7.76 17.03 -7.27
N PHE A 284 -7.15 16.43 -8.29
CA PHE A 284 -5.71 16.59 -8.53
C PHE A 284 -5.31 18.04 -8.81
N LYS A 285 -6.07 18.76 -9.63
CA LYS A 285 -5.82 20.19 -9.89
C LYS A 285 -5.90 21.02 -8.61
N ALA A 286 -6.94 20.81 -7.80
CA ALA A 286 -7.10 21.48 -6.52
C ALA A 286 -5.95 21.16 -5.54
N HIS A 287 -5.48 19.90 -5.52
CA HIS A 287 -4.33 19.50 -4.73
C HIS A 287 -3.06 20.24 -5.13
N ILE A 288 -2.73 20.28 -6.43
CA ILE A 288 -1.54 20.99 -6.94
C ILE A 288 -1.65 22.49 -6.63
N GLU A 289 -2.80 23.10 -6.89
CA GLU A 289 -3.01 24.53 -6.63
C GLU A 289 -2.81 24.89 -5.15
N LYS A 290 -3.28 24.02 -4.24
CA LYS A 290 -3.14 24.22 -2.79
C LYS A 290 -1.71 24.14 -2.28
N TYR A 291 -0.89 23.28 -2.88
CA TYR A 291 0.46 22.98 -2.39
C TYR A 291 1.58 23.63 -3.21
N LYS A 292 1.28 24.27 -4.36
CA LYS A 292 2.29 24.91 -5.23
C LYS A 292 3.11 26.02 -4.55
N SER A 293 2.57 26.65 -3.51
CA SER A 293 3.23 27.72 -2.75
C SER A 293 3.78 27.24 -1.41
N ARG A 294 3.52 25.98 -1.02
CA ARG A 294 3.97 25.40 0.24
C ARG A 294 5.34 24.76 0.02
N THR A 295 6.37 25.58 -0.15
CA THR A 295 7.73 25.10 -0.46
C THR A 295 8.38 24.44 0.75
N GLY A 296 8.18 25.00 1.95
CA GLY A 296 8.98 24.73 3.14
C GLY A 296 10.22 25.63 3.15
N PHE A 297 11.29 25.18 3.81
CA PHE A 297 12.60 25.84 3.82
C PHE A 297 13.04 26.29 2.42
N LYS A 298 13.46 27.55 2.29
CA LYS A 298 13.81 28.17 0.99
C LYS A 298 14.99 27.45 0.33
N GLU A 299 15.93 27.01 1.15
CA GLU A 299 17.13 26.25 0.79
C GLU A 299 16.79 24.91 0.12
N LEU A 300 15.58 24.38 0.35
CA LEU A 300 15.11 23.10 -0.16
C LEU A 300 14.01 23.25 -1.22
N THR A 301 13.90 24.42 -1.86
CA THR A 301 12.90 24.67 -2.90
C THR A 301 13.01 23.69 -4.07
N PHE A 302 14.21 23.20 -4.40
CA PHE A 302 14.40 22.16 -5.42
C PHE A 302 13.63 20.88 -5.06
N GLU A 303 13.62 20.48 -3.78
CA GLU A 303 12.91 19.29 -3.30
C GLU A 303 11.39 19.42 -3.48
N HIS A 304 10.85 20.65 -3.38
CA HIS A 304 9.45 20.91 -3.69
C HIS A 304 9.11 20.61 -5.16
N HIS A 305 9.98 20.97 -6.09
CA HIS A 305 9.79 20.63 -7.49
C HIS A 305 9.97 19.13 -7.76
N GLY A 306 10.86 18.47 -7.02
CA GLY A 306 10.92 17.00 -6.99
C GLY A 306 9.58 16.39 -6.55
N TRP A 307 8.98 16.89 -5.48
CA TRP A 307 7.67 16.46 -5.00
C TRP A 307 6.55 16.73 -6.01
N LEU A 308 6.51 17.91 -6.64
CA LEU A 308 5.52 18.22 -7.69
C LEU A 308 5.66 17.28 -8.88
N SER A 309 6.89 17.05 -9.36
CA SER A 309 7.15 16.08 -10.44
C SER A 309 6.56 14.71 -10.10
N LEU A 310 6.78 14.24 -8.87
CA LEU A 310 6.28 12.96 -8.40
C LEU A 310 4.74 12.91 -8.36
N GLN A 311 4.07 13.98 -7.91
CA GLN A 311 2.60 14.05 -7.95
C GLN A 311 2.07 13.93 -9.38
N PHE A 312 2.68 14.65 -10.33
CA PHE A 312 2.30 14.60 -11.74
C PHE A 312 2.58 13.24 -12.37
N SER A 313 3.73 12.61 -12.10
CA SER A 313 4.07 11.30 -12.67
C SER A 313 3.09 10.23 -12.19
N TYR A 314 2.85 10.11 -10.88
CA TYR A 314 1.92 9.10 -10.36
C TYR A 314 0.47 9.35 -10.77
N PHE A 315 0.04 10.60 -10.92
CA PHE A 315 -1.28 10.88 -11.49
C PHE A 315 -1.37 10.45 -12.95
N GLY A 316 -0.31 10.69 -13.73
CA GLY A 316 -0.20 10.18 -15.11
C GLY A 316 -0.27 8.65 -15.18
N GLU A 317 0.39 7.96 -14.24
CA GLU A 317 0.38 6.49 -14.15
C GLU A 317 -1.02 5.93 -13.88
N ILE A 318 -1.71 6.41 -12.83
CA ILE A 318 -3.07 5.92 -12.50
C ILE A 318 -4.09 6.29 -13.58
N PHE A 319 -3.92 7.43 -14.27
CA PHE A 319 -4.78 7.78 -15.39
C PHE A 319 -4.53 6.85 -16.58
N ASN A 320 -3.27 6.53 -16.90
CA ASN A 320 -2.93 5.56 -17.93
C ASN A 320 -3.46 4.15 -17.59
N GLU A 321 -3.37 3.73 -16.33
CA GLU A 321 -3.98 2.48 -15.86
C GLU A 321 -5.50 2.48 -16.05
N ALA A 322 -6.18 3.58 -15.69
CA ALA A 322 -7.62 3.72 -15.90
C ALA A 322 -8.01 3.62 -17.38
N VAL A 323 -7.24 4.22 -18.28
CA VAL A 323 -7.44 4.10 -19.74
C VAL A 323 -7.30 2.67 -20.21
N LYS A 324 -6.24 1.97 -19.77
CA LYS A 324 -6.06 0.53 -20.09
C LYS A 324 -7.22 -0.32 -19.58
N ASN A 325 -7.83 0.08 -18.46
CA ASN A 325 -9.01 -0.58 -17.88
C ASN A 325 -10.34 -0.15 -18.49
N GLY A 326 -10.34 0.53 -19.64
CA GLY A 326 -11.54 0.84 -20.43
C GLY A 326 -12.04 2.28 -20.33
N LEU A 327 -11.35 3.18 -19.61
CA LEU A 327 -11.71 4.60 -19.61
C LEU A 327 -11.42 5.24 -20.98
N ALA A 328 -12.45 5.82 -21.60
CA ALA A 328 -12.31 6.59 -22.83
C ALA A 328 -11.66 7.96 -22.55
N ALA A 329 -10.34 8.07 -22.73
CA ALA A 329 -9.62 9.34 -22.66
C ALA A 329 -9.70 10.10 -23.99
N ILE A 330 -9.78 11.43 -23.91
CA ILE A 330 -9.83 12.34 -25.06
C ILE A 330 -8.49 13.03 -25.27
N GLN A 331 -8.26 13.53 -26.48
CA GLN A 331 -7.00 14.17 -26.86
C GLN A 331 -6.59 15.33 -25.93
N THR A 332 -7.54 16.08 -25.37
CA THR A 332 -7.28 17.22 -24.48
C THR A 332 -7.12 16.83 -23.01
N GLN A 333 -7.46 15.60 -22.63
CA GLN A 333 -7.38 15.08 -21.26
C GLN A 333 -6.80 13.66 -21.33
N ASN A 334 -5.48 13.58 -21.33
CA ASN A 334 -4.76 12.33 -21.47
C ASN A 334 -3.52 12.27 -20.54
N PRO A 335 -3.01 11.07 -20.21
CA PRO A 335 -1.87 10.88 -19.31
C PRO A 335 -0.59 11.63 -19.71
N ALA A 336 -0.34 11.83 -21.01
CA ALA A 336 0.90 12.44 -21.51
C ALA A 336 1.13 13.85 -20.97
N ILE A 337 0.04 14.61 -20.77
CA ILE A 337 0.08 15.97 -20.23
C ILE A 337 0.74 15.99 -18.85
N TYR A 338 0.45 14.98 -18.03
CA TYR A 338 0.95 14.88 -16.67
C TYR A 338 2.42 14.44 -16.65
N TYR A 339 2.82 13.49 -17.49
CA TYR A 339 4.24 13.13 -17.63
C TYR A 339 5.10 14.30 -18.14
N LEU A 340 4.60 15.09 -19.10
CA LEU A 340 5.29 16.29 -19.56
C LEU A 340 5.43 17.33 -18.43
N LYS A 341 4.35 17.55 -17.65
CA LYS A 341 4.39 18.45 -16.49
C LYS A 341 5.37 17.96 -15.40
N ALA A 342 5.46 16.65 -15.20
CA ALA A 342 6.45 16.06 -14.30
C ALA A 342 7.88 16.40 -14.76
N ALA A 343 8.18 16.18 -16.05
CA ALA A 343 9.48 16.52 -16.63
C ALA A 343 9.79 18.02 -16.46
N GLU A 344 8.85 18.92 -16.77
CA GLU A 344 8.98 20.37 -16.57
C GLU A 344 9.35 20.74 -15.12
N HIS A 345 8.86 19.99 -14.13
CA HIS A 345 9.25 20.20 -12.73
C HIS A 345 10.65 19.67 -12.41
N ILE A 346 11.12 18.60 -13.04
CA ILE A 346 12.53 18.17 -12.89
C ILE A 346 13.50 19.18 -13.51
N TYR A 347 13.14 19.81 -14.64
CA TYR A 347 13.90 20.95 -15.16
C TYR A 347 14.03 22.07 -14.11
N LYS A 348 12.91 22.50 -13.52
CA LYS A 348 12.90 23.53 -12.48
C LYS A 348 13.69 23.13 -11.23
N ARG A 349 13.60 21.86 -10.82
CA ARG A 349 14.39 21.32 -9.70
C ARG A 349 15.89 21.50 -9.96
N ARG A 350 16.35 21.13 -11.16
CA ARG A 350 17.75 21.31 -11.59
C ARG A 350 18.15 22.79 -11.60
N GLU A 351 17.34 23.65 -12.22
CA GLU A 351 17.61 25.10 -12.30
C GLU A 351 17.77 25.74 -10.92
N ILE A 352 16.85 25.45 -10.00
CA ILE A 352 16.85 26.02 -8.65
C ILE A 352 18.04 25.52 -7.84
N PHE A 353 18.35 24.22 -7.93
CA PHE A 353 19.51 23.66 -7.24
C PHE A 353 20.82 24.31 -7.74
N MET A 354 20.99 24.44 -9.06
CA MET A 354 22.18 25.09 -9.64
C MET A 354 22.29 26.57 -9.23
N GLN A 355 21.18 27.32 -9.26
CA GLN A 355 21.16 28.72 -8.81
C GLN A 355 21.53 28.86 -7.31
N SER A 356 21.08 27.92 -6.47
CA SER A 356 21.38 27.94 -5.03
C SER A 356 22.83 27.57 -4.68
N ASN A 357 23.54 26.88 -5.57
CA ASN A 357 24.92 26.44 -5.34
C ASN A 357 25.95 27.52 -5.72
N ILE A 358 25.62 28.41 -6.65
CA ILE A 358 26.50 29.51 -7.09
C ILE A 358 26.72 30.54 -5.95
N THR A 359 25.78 30.63 -4.99
CA THR A 359 25.79 31.63 -3.91
C THR A 359 26.48 31.16 -2.62
N THR A 360 26.84 29.88 -2.49
CA THR A 360 27.43 29.30 -1.27
C THR A 360 28.89 28.93 -1.51
N THR A 361 29.80 29.90 -1.39
CA THR A 361 31.27 29.74 -1.44
C THR A 361 31.93 29.67 -0.06
N ASP A 362 31.18 29.40 1.00
CA ASP A 362 31.75 29.28 2.34
C ASP A 362 32.03 27.81 2.69
N GLU A 363 33.30 27.54 3.02
CA GLU A 363 33.80 26.26 3.50
C GLU A 363 33.08 25.83 4.77
N ILE A 364 32.11 24.93 4.65
CA ILE A 364 31.53 24.23 5.80
C ILE A 364 32.29 22.90 5.93
N SER A 365 33.13 22.83 6.96
CA SER A 365 33.79 21.62 7.44
C SER A 365 32.81 20.46 7.43
N SER A 366 33.07 19.45 6.60
CA SER A 366 32.23 18.27 6.44
C SER A 366 32.12 17.51 7.76
N PRO A 367 30.98 17.55 8.48
CA PRO A 367 30.78 16.62 9.55
C PRO A 367 30.51 15.26 8.90
N THR A 368 31.07 14.19 9.45
CA THR A 368 30.75 12.80 9.09
C THR A 368 29.28 12.49 9.44
N LEU A 369 28.35 13.02 8.64
CA LEU A 369 26.91 12.82 8.78
C LEU A 369 26.51 11.59 7.98
N THR A 370 26.09 10.54 8.68
CA THR A 370 25.60 9.32 8.03
C THR A 370 24.17 9.53 7.53
N SER A 371 23.86 9.01 6.34
CA SER A 371 22.52 9.10 5.74
C SER A 371 21.40 8.54 6.63
N SER A 372 21.71 7.74 7.67
CA SER A 372 20.73 7.23 8.64
C SER A 372 20.02 8.35 9.42
N MET A 373 20.60 9.55 9.52
CA MET A 373 19.97 10.70 10.18
C MET A 373 18.80 11.30 9.38
N LEU A 374 18.65 10.97 8.09
CA LEU A 374 17.49 11.43 7.31
C LEU A 374 16.21 10.62 7.54
N TYR A 375 16.31 9.41 8.10
CA TYR A 375 15.22 8.43 8.05
C TYR A 375 14.54 8.23 9.42
N SER A 376 13.32 8.76 9.54
CA SER A 376 12.42 8.44 10.66
C SER A 376 11.58 7.18 10.40
N ASP A 377 11.00 6.62 11.47
CA ASP A 377 9.91 5.64 11.44
C ASP A 377 8.61 6.18 10.80
N PHE A 378 8.53 7.49 10.58
CA PHE A 378 7.36 8.18 10.02
C PHE A 378 7.64 8.72 8.62
N PHE A 379 6.59 8.77 7.80
CA PHE A 379 6.69 9.33 6.45
C PHE A 379 6.83 10.85 6.48
N GLY A 380 7.78 11.37 5.71
CA GLY A 380 8.04 12.80 5.58
C GLY A 380 8.63 13.46 6.84
N VAL A 381 9.06 12.66 7.82
CA VAL A 381 9.73 13.13 9.04
C VAL A 381 11.23 12.86 8.91
N ARG A 382 12.02 13.87 9.24
CA ARG A 382 13.49 13.83 9.26
C ARG A 382 13.94 13.72 10.71
N ASN A 383 15.01 12.98 11.02
CA ASN A 383 15.48 12.87 12.41
C ASN A 383 16.26 14.14 12.77
N GLY A 384 15.56 15.17 13.21
CA GLY A 384 16.13 16.21 14.06
C GLY A 384 15.91 15.78 15.51
N ASN A 385 16.96 15.66 16.31
CA ASN A 385 16.76 15.60 17.75
C ASN A 385 16.06 16.91 18.15
N ASP A 386 14.84 16.84 18.71
CA ASP A 386 14.00 18.00 19.11
C ASP A 386 14.69 18.98 20.09
N ARG A 387 15.94 18.69 20.48
CA ARG A 387 16.69 19.39 21.52
C ARG A 387 17.79 20.32 20.98
N ASP A 388 18.17 20.22 19.69
CA ASP A 388 19.26 21.02 19.13
C ASP A 388 18.77 22.07 18.12
N GLN A 389 19.05 23.34 18.43
CA GLN A 389 18.75 24.49 17.58
C GLN A 389 19.50 24.48 16.22
N GLY A 390 20.47 23.56 16.03
CA GLY A 390 21.22 23.37 14.78
C GLY A 390 20.82 22.13 13.95
N ALA A 391 19.86 21.32 14.40
CA ALA A 391 19.50 20.07 13.73
C ALA A 391 18.95 20.29 12.30
N ASP A 392 18.14 21.35 12.11
CA ASP A 392 17.54 21.64 10.80
C ASP A 392 18.60 22.05 9.76
N GLN A 393 19.63 22.81 10.15
CA GLN A 393 20.70 23.23 9.24
C GLN A 393 21.58 22.05 8.80
N GLN A 394 21.85 21.11 9.72
CA GLN A 394 22.56 19.87 9.39
C GLN A 394 21.75 19.00 8.42
N ILE A 395 20.44 18.89 8.64
CA ILE A 395 19.52 18.16 7.75
C ILE A 395 19.46 18.81 6.37
N ILE A 396 19.36 20.15 6.30
CA ILE A 396 19.37 20.89 5.03
C ILE A 396 20.66 20.61 4.26
N THR A 397 21.81 20.70 4.93
CA THR A 397 23.13 20.43 4.34
C THR A 397 23.22 19.01 3.78
N LEU A 398 22.75 18.02 4.55
CA LEU A 398 22.76 16.61 4.13
C LEU A 398 21.84 16.36 2.93
N ILE A 399 20.68 17.02 2.86
CA ILE A 399 19.78 16.89 1.70
C ILE A 399 20.40 17.52 0.45
N ARG A 400 21.10 18.65 0.59
CA ARG A 400 21.83 19.28 -0.52
C ARG A 400 22.97 18.40 -1.01
N ASP A 401 23.72 17.75 -0.12
CA ASP A 401 24.76 16.78 -0.52
C ASP A 401 24.16 15.60 -1.30
N VAL A 402 23.04 15.03 -0.84
CA VAL A 402 22.34 13.96 -1.56
C VAL A 402 21.87 14.43 -2.95
N GLU A 403 21.45 15.68 -3.08
CA GLU A 403 21.00 16.26 -4.35
C GLU A 403 22.13 16.38 -5.38
N THR A 404 23.38 16.57 -4.96
CA THR A 404 24.54 16.63 -5.90
C THR A 404 24.70 15.36 -6.74
N LYS A 405 24.23 14.22 -6.21
CA LYS A 405 24.29 12.90 -6.84
C LYS A 405 23.04 12.59 -7.68
N TYR A 406 22.10 13.53 -7.81
CA TYR A 406 20.84 13.33 -8.51
C TYR A 406 21.02 13.36 -10.04
N ASN A 407 20.66 12.27 -10.71
CA ASN A 407 20.69 12.21 -12.18
C ASN A 407 19.43 12.83 -12.79
N TYR A 408 19.45 14.14 -13.02
CA TYR A 408 18.33 14.87 -13.63
C TYR A 408 17.98 14.37 -15.03
N SER A 409 18.97 14.23 -15.90
CA SER A 409 18.76 13.90 -17.31
C SER A 409 18.08 12.55 -17.48
N ALA A 410 18.50 11.51 -16.74
CA ALA A 410 17.89 10.19 -16.81
C ALA A 410 16.39 10.22 -16.44
N VAL A 411 16.02 10.97 -15.40
CA VAL A 411 14.62 11.11 -14.97
C VAL A 411 13.80 11.89 -16.00
N ILE A 412 14.35 12.99 -16.54
CA ILE A 412 13.70 13.78 -17.60
C ILE A 412 13.45 12.93 -18.84
N ILE A 413 14.47 12.21 -19.31
CA ILE A 413 14.40 11.33 -20.48
C ILE A 413 13.30 10.26 -20.28
N ASN A 414 13.25 9.62 -19.10
CA ASN A 414 12.22 8.64 -18.79
C ASN A 414 10.80 9.25 -18.84
N LEU A 415 10.58 10.40 -18.18
CA LEU A 415 9.27 11.07 -18.17
C LEU A 415 8.84 11.54 -19.55
N LEU A 416 9.76 12.11 -20.34
CA LEU A 416 9.48 12.53 -21.72
C LEU A 416 9.20 11.34 -22.64
N SER A 417 9.89 10.21 -22.45
CA SER A 417 9.63 8.97 -23.19
C SER A 417 8.21 8.45 -22.92
N GLN A 418 7.78 8.46 -21.66
CA GLN A 418 6.41 8.10 -21.28
C GLN A 418 5.39 9.07 -21.89
N ALA A 419 5.66 10.38 -21.85
CA ALA A 419 4.81 11.39 -22.49
C ALA A 419 4.71 11.19 -24.01
N MET A 420 5.82 10.93 -24.70
CA MET A 420 5.86 10.69 -26.15
C MET A 420 5.06 9.46 -26.57
N SER A 421 5.21 8.36 -25.83
CA SER A 421 4.47 7.12 -26.07
C SER A 421 2.96 7.37 -26.01
N GLN A 422 2.52 8.10 -24.97
CA GLN A 422 1.11 8.47 -24.81
C GLN A 422 0.64 9.46 -25.89
N PHE A 423 1.40 10.52 -26.19
CA PHE A 423 1.03 11.46 -27.26
C PHE A 423 0.94 10.80 -28.65
N LYS A 424 1.69 9.72 -28.90
CA LYS A 424 1.55 8.91 -30.11
C LYS A 424 0.17 8.24 -30.17
N ILE A 425 -0.29 7.64 -29.06
CA ILE A 425 -1.61 7.00 -28.96
C ILE A 425 -2.73 8.01 -29.24
N TYR A 426 -2.65 9.20 -28.64
CA TYR A 426 -3.67 10.24 -28.80
C TYR A 426 -3.49 11.17 -30.01
N ARG A 427 -2.59 10.83 -30.95
CA ARG A 427 -2.33 11.59 -32.19
C ARG A 427 -1.97 13.07 -31.95
N CYS A 428 -1.29 13.37 -30.85
CA CYS A 428 -0.82 14.72 -30.50
C CYS A 428 0.56 15.03 -31.11
N GLY A 429 0.61 15.21 -32.44
CA GLY A 429 1.86 15.36 -33.19
C GLY A 429 2.78 16.49 -32.71
N ARG A 430 2.23 17.68 -32.44
CA ARG A 430 3.01 18.85 -31.99
C ARG A 430 3.67 18.61 -30.62
N SER A 431 2.90 18.10 -29.65
CA SER A 431 3.41 17.81 -28.30
C SER A 431 4.43 16.68 -28.32
N ARG A 432 4.24 15.66 -29.15
CA ARG A 432 5.22 14.58 -29.34
C ARG A 432 6.56 15.12 -29.89
N LYS A 433 6.52 16.00 -30.90
CA LYS A 433 7.74 16.64 -31.43
C LYS A 433 8.42 17.51 -30.38
N LYS A 434 7.65 18.26 -29.57
CA LYS A 434 8.20 19.04 -28.44
C LYS A 434 8.97 18.13 -27.47
N CYS A 435 8.39 17.01 -27.07
CA CYS A 435 9.09 16.05 -26.20
C CYS A 435 10.35 15.48 -26.84
N ALA A 436 10.34 15.17 -28.14
CA ALA A 436 11.51 14.67 -28.86
C ALA A 436 12.68 15.67 -28.84
N VAL A 437 12.40 16.96 -29.11
CA VAL A 437 13.41 18.03 -29.02
C VAL A 437 13.96 18.14 -27.59
N MET A 438 13.09 18.16 -26.59
CA MET A 438 13.52 18.21 -25.19
C MET A 438 14.37 16.99 -24.78
N MET A 439 14.06 15.79 -25.29
CA MET A 439 14.87 14.59 -25.06
C MET A 439 16.22 14.67 -25.75
N ALA A 440 16.26 15.14 -27.00
CA ALA A 440 17.50 15.33 -27.75
C ALA A 440 18.46 16.28 -27.01
N ASP A 441 17.94 17.37 -26.46
CA ASP A 441 18.72 18.30 -25.62
C ASP A 441 19.32 17.61 -24.38
N GLU A 442 18.59 16.70 -23.73
CA GLU A 442 19.11 15.95 -22.58
C GLU A 442 20.13 14.89 -22.99
N TYR A 443 19.92 14.17 -24.10
CA TYR A 443 20.93 13.25 -24.63
C TYR A 443 22.22 13.98 -25.01
N PHE A 444 22.11 15.17 -25.60
CA PHE A 444 23.26 16.01 -25.91
C PHE A 444 24.02 16.40 -24.63
N LYS A 445 23.33 16.82 -23.57
CA LYS A 445 23.95 17.12 -22.26
C LYS A 445 24.63 15.90 -21.62
N CYS A 446 24.12 14.71 -21.88
CA CYS A 446 24.71 13.44 -21.43
C CYS A 446 25.82 12.90 -22.35
N SER A 447 26.20 13.64 -23.39
CA SER A 447 27.16 13.18 -24.42
C SER A 447 26.71 11.92 -25.18
N GLU A 448 25.41 11.63 -25.19
CA GLU A 448 24.81 10.52 -25.96
C GLU A 448 24.38 11.01 -27.36
N TYR A 449 25.34 11.53 -28.14
CA TYR A 449 25.06 12.24 -29.39
C TYR A 449 24.27 11.42 -30.42
N THR A 450 24.52 10.11 -30.52
CA THR A 450 23.79 9.23 -31.43
C THR A 450 22.29 9.23 -31.14
N LYS A 451 21.89 9.26 -29.86
CA LYS A 451 20.48 9.31 -29.46
C LYS A 451 19.88 10.72 -29.57
N ALA A 452 20.71 11.76 -29.54
CA ALA A 452 20.25 13.13 -29.75
C ALA A 452 19.88 13.42 -31.22
N LEU A 453 20.45 12.67 -32.17
CA LEU A 453 20.20 12.82 -33.61
C LEU A 453 18.99 12.02 -34.13
N THR A 454 18.47 11.09 -33.33
CA THR A 454 17.31 10.22 -33.63
C THR A 454 16.04 10.72 -32.96
#